data_AF-F9Q7E0-F1
#
_entry.id   AF-F9Q7E0-F1
#
_cell.length_a   1.000
_cell.length_b   1.000
_cell.length_c   1.000
_cell.angle_alpha   90.00
_cell.angle_beta   90.00
_cell.angle_gamma   90.00
#
_symmetry.space_group_name_H-M   'P 1'
#
loop_
_entity.id
_entity.type
_entity.pdbx_description
1 polymer ?
#
loop_
_entity_poly.entity_id
_entity_poly.type
_entity_poly.pdbx_seq_one_letter_code
_entity_poly.pdbx_strand_id
1 'polypeptide(L)'
;MNFKKYFSAPTHEPIRDKKAERNLFARRTLVAFIGILLLSGVLFANLYQLQVVNFDTYQTRSNGNRIKLLPLAPTRGLIYDRYGELLAENLTFFGLYIVPEKPKILVKPSMNCAMWWD
;
A
#
# COMPACT_ATOMS: atom_id res chain seq x y z
N MET A 1 41.55 8.49 -57.20
CA MET A 1 42.08 7.26 -56.59
C MET A 1 43.09 7.66 -55.50
N ASN A 2 42.86 7.31 -54.24
CA ASN A 2 43.61 7.88 -53.10
C ASN A 2 44.79 6.97 -52.70
N PHE A 3 46.02 7.42 -53.00
CA PHE A 3 47.27 6.68 -52.81
C PHE A 3 47.72 6.54 -51.35
N LYS A 4 47.03 7.17 -50.39
CA LYS A 4 47.41 7.18 -48.97
C LYS A 4 47.35 5.79 -48.31
N LYS A 5 46.55 4.87 -48.86
CA LYS A 5 46.37 3.51 -48.32
C LYS A 5 47.62 2.63 -48.46
N TYR A 6 48.52 2.93 -49.39
CA TYR A 6 49.71 2.10 -49.64
C TYR A 6 50.92 2.45 -48.77
N PHE A 7 50.88 3.58 -48.04
CA PHE A 7 52.02 4.09 -47.25
C PHE A 7 51.78 4.04 -45.73
N SER A 8 50.77 3.32 -45.25
CA SER A 8 50.57 3.13 -43.81
C SER A 8 51.54 2.07 -43.27
N ALA A 9 52.41 2.47 -42.35
CA ALA A 9 53.33 1.55 -41.67
C ALA A 9 52.54 0.52 -40.83
N PRO A 10 53.02 -0.74 -40.73
CA PRO A 10 52.38 -1.74 -39.87
C PRO A 10 52.47 -1.30 -38.41
N THR A 11 51.32 -1.07 -37.77
CA THR A 11 51.26 -0.87 -36.33
C THR A 11 51.61 -2.20 -35.67
N HIS A 12 52.68 -2.22 -34.86
CA HIS A 12 53.06 -3.41 -34.10
C HIS A 12 52.05 -3.60 -32.98
N GLU A 13 50.99 -4.37 -33.24
CA GLU A 13 50.03 -4.77 -32.23
C GLU A 13 50.78 -5.58 -31.15
N PRO A 14 50.79 -5.16 -29.88
CA PRO A 14 51.40 -5.94 -28.81
C PRO A 14 50.70 -7.29 -28.72
N ILE A 15 51.46 -8.37 -28.47
CA ILE A 15 50.89 -9.72 -28.35
C ILE A 15 49.88 -9.72 -27.20
N ARG A 16 48.60 -9.78 -27.54
CA ARG A 16 47.48 -9.67 -26.60
C ARG A 16 47.32 -10.96 -25.80
N ASP A 17 47.72 -10.91 -24.53
CA ASP A 17 47.59 -12.03 -23.59
C ASP A 17 46.13 -12.28 -23.16
N LYS A 18 45.42 -13.06 -23.98
CA LYS A 18 44.03 -13.48 -23.77
C LYS A 18 43.80 -14.19 -22.43
N LYS A 19 44.83 -14.81 -21.84
CA LYS A 19 44.73 -15.49 -20.55
C LYS A 19 44.69 -14.50 -19.38
N ALA A 20 45.53 -13.47 -19.42
CA ALA A 20 45.58 -12.44 -18.39
C ALA A 20 44.31 -11.58 -18.37
N GLU A 21 43.82 -11.19 -19.56
CA GLU A 21 42.55 -10.46 -19.70
C GLU A 21 41.37 -11.26 -19.12
N ARG A 22 41.24 -12.55 -19.49
CA ARG A 22 40.15 -13.41 -18.98
C ARG A 22 40.17 -13.57 -17.47
N ASN A 23 41.34 -13.72 -16.85
CA ASN A 23 41.45 -13.81 -15.39
C ASN A 23 41.05 -12.50 -14.69
N LEU A 24 41.40 -11.36 -15.27
CA LEU A 24 41.00 -10.05 -14.74
C LEU A 24 39.48 -9.87 -14.81
N PHE A 25 38.86 -10.25 -15.93
CA PHE A 25 37.40 -10.23 -16.08
C PHE A 25 36.71 -11.20 -15.12
N ALA A 26 37.17 -12.45 -15.04
CA ALA A 26 36.60 -13.46 -14.16
C ALA A 26 36.64 -13.03 -12.68
N ARG A 27 37.75 -12.44 -12.24
CA ARG A 27 37.88 -11.94 -10.86
C ARG A 27 36.90 -10.79 -10.57
N ARG A 28 36.71 -9.85 -11.51
CA ARG A 28 35.74 -8.75 -11.37
C ARG A 28 34.30 -9.27 -11.33
N THR A 29 33.96 -10.21 -12.21
CA THR A 29 32.64 -10.85 -12.24
C THR A 29 32.36 -11.60 -10.95
N LEU A 30 33.34 -12.33 -10.41
CA LEU A 30 33.19 -13.06 -9.15
C LEU A 30 32.98 -12.13 -7.95
N VAL A 31 33.74 -11.04 -7.86
CA VAL A 31 33.56 -10.02 -6.80
C VAL A 31 32.18 -9.36 -6.91
N ALA A 32 31.75 -8.99 -8.12
CA ALA A 32 30.42 -8.42 -8.34
C ALA A 32 29.30 -9.40 -7.96
N PHE A 33 29.46 -10.67 -8.31
CA PHE A 33 28.49 -11.73 -7.99
C PHE A 33 28.35 -11.93 -6.48
N ILE A 34 29.47 -12.00 -5.75
CA ILE A 34 29.45 -12.08 -4.27
C ILE A 34 28.78 -10.82 -3.68
N GLY A 35 29.09 -9.63 -4.22
CA GLY A 35 28.46 -8.38 -3.78
C GLY A 35 26.94 -8.41 -3.94
N ILE A 36 26.45 -8.89 -5.08
CA ILE A 36 25.00 -9.04 -5.34
C ILE A 36 24.38 -10.03 -4.34
N LEU A 37 25.00 -11.19 -4.12
CA LEU A 37 24.49 -12.18 -3.17
C LEU A 37 24.41 -11.63 -1.73
N LEU A 38 25.41 -10.87 -1.29
CA LEU A 38 25.39 -10.24 0.02
C LEU A 38 24.25 -9.21 0.14
N LEU A 39 24.09 -8.34 -0.86
CA LEU A 39 23.01 -7.35 -0.87
C LEU A 39 21.63 -8.01 -0.90
N SER A 40 21.46 -9.07 -1.70
CA SER A 40 20.25 -9.87 -1.70
C SER A 40 20.00 -10.53 -0.34
N GLY A 41 21.04 -11.04 0.33
CA GLY A 41 20.95 -11.60 1.68
C GLY A 41 20.43 -10.59 2.70
N VAL A 42 20.90 -9.35 2.66
CA VAL A 42 20.41 -8.26 3.52
C VAL A 42 18.92 -7.98 3.28
N LEU A 43 18.49 -7.96 2.02
CA LEU A 43 17.07 -7.81 1.66
C LEU A 43 16.22 -8.96 2.23
N PHE A 44 16.66 -10.20 2.08
CA PHE A 44 15.94 -11.35 2.63
C PHE A 44 15.85 -11.31 4.15
N ALA A 45 16.92 -10.91 4.84
CA ALA A 45 16.91 -10.75 6.29
C ALA A 45 15.91 -9.66 6.73
N ASN A 46 15.86 -8.54 6.00
CA ASN A 46 14.89 -7.48 6.28
C ASN A 46 13.44 -7.94 6.06
N LEU A 47 13.18 -8.69 4.98
CA LEU A 47 11.88 -9.30 4.71
C LEU A 47 11.47 -10.30 5.79
N TYR A 48 12.41 -11.14 6.24
CA TYR A 48 12.17 -12.10 7.33
C TYR A 48 11.80 -11.38 8.63
N GLN A 49 12.51 -10.30 8.97
CA GLN A 49 12.18 -9.48 10.14
C GLN A 49 10.74 -8.95 10.05
N LEU A 50 10.32 -8.46 8.89
CA LEU A 50 8.97 -7.92 8.71
C LEU A 50 7.90 -9.01 8.75
N GLN A 51 8.16 -10.16 8.13
CA GLN A 51 7.18 -11.23 7.97
C GLN A 51 7.09 -12.20 9.14
N VAL A 52 8.15 -12.38 9.93
CA VAL A 52 8.19 -13.36 11.03
C VAL A 52 8.11 -12.67 12.38
N VAL A 53 8.93 -11.63 12.61
CA VAL A 53 8.95 -10.95 13.92
C VAL A 53 7.75 -10.01 14.07
N ASN A 54 7.43 -9.25 13.01
CA ASN A 54 6.37 -8.25 13.08
C ASN A 54 5.00 -8.74 12.58
N PHE A 55 4.86 -10.02 12.23
CA PHE A 55 3.64 -10.61 11.70
C PHE A 55 2.40 -10.29 12.55
N ASP A 56 2.53 -10.58 13.86
CA ASP A 56 1.44 -10.46 14.82
C ASP A 56 0.98 -9.00 15.03
N THR A 57 1.94 -8.06 14.94
CA THR A 57 1.66 -6.63 15.08
C THR A 57 0.89 -6.06 13.88
N TYR A 58 1.24 -6.49 12.66
CA TYR A 58 0.52 -6.05 11.45
C TYR A 58 -0.83 -6.73 11.29
N GLN A 59 -0.96 -7.99 11.73
CA GLN A 59 -2.25 -8.69 11.75
C GLN A 59 -3.22 -8.02 12.74
N THR A 60 -2.74 -7.62 13.91
CA THR A 60 -3.54 -6.92 14.93
C THR A 60 -4.02 -5.54 14.47
N ARG A 61 -3.17 -4.76 13.78
CA ARG A 61 -3.56 -3.44 13.23
C ARG A 61 -4.58 -3.54 12.09
N SER A 62 -4.51 -4.59 11.28
CA SER A 62 -5.51 -4.85 10.25
C SER A 62 -6.88 -5.22 10.86
N ASN A 63 -6.88 -6.04 11.92
CA ASN A 63 -8.10 -6.38 12.66
C ASN A 63 -8.75 -5.16 13.33
N GLY A 64 -7.96 -4.22 13.85
CA GLY A 64 -8.47 -2.95 14.39
C GLY A 64 -9.23 -2.11 13.35
N ASN A 65 -8.85 -2.22 12.07
CA ASN A 65 -9.55 -1.53 10.98
C ASN A 65 -10.82 -2.27 10.51
N ARG A 66 -10.96 -3.57 10.84
CA ARG A 66 -12.13 -4.42 10.54
C ARG A 66 -13.30 -4.15 11.49
N ILE A 67 -13.03 -3.72 12.72
CA ILE A 67 -14.06 -3.51 13.74
C ILE A 67 -14.23 -1.99 13.94
N LYS A 68 -15.01 -1.37 13.05
CA LYS A 68 -15.51 -0.01 13.29
C LYS A 68 -16.70 -0.12 14.24
N LEU A 69 -16.51 0.27 15.50
CA LEU A 69 -17.60 0.52 16.42
C LEU A 69 -18.37 1.73 15.88
N LEU A 70 -19.53 1.48 15.27
CA LEU A 70 -20.48 2.53 14.91
C LEU A 70 -21.31 2.80 16.17
N PRO A 71 -21.12 3.93 16.87
CA PRO A 71 -21.99 4.28 17.98
C PRO A 71 -23.39 4.51 17.42
N LEU A 72 -24.37 3.77 17.92
CA LEU A 72 -25.78 4.07 17.69
C LEU A 72 -26.16 5.21 18.64
N ALA A 73 -26.73 6.29 18.10
CA ALA A 73 -27.23 7.37 18.92
C ALA A 73 -28.35 6.82 19.84
N PRO A 74 -28.33 7.14 21.15
CA PRO A 74 -29.42 6.75 22.03
C PRO A 74 -30.71 7.46 21.63
N THR A 75 -31.84 6.77 21.76
CA THR A 75 -33.17 7.37 21.58
C THR A 75 -33.38 8.47 22.63
N ARG A 76 -33.80 9.67 22.19
CA ARG A 76 -34.15 10.76 23.12
C ARG A 76 -35.37 10.37 23.97
N GLY A 77 -35.38 10.84 25.22
CA GLY A 77 -36.54 10.69 26.10
C GLY A 77 -37.75 11.47 25.59
N LEU A 78 -38.94 10.97 25.90
CA LEU A 78 -40.22 11.63 25.61
C LEU A 78 -40.38 12.83 26.55
N ILE A 79 -40.78 13.99 26.03
CA ILE A 79 -41.03 15.19 26.84
C ILE A 79 -42.53 15.31 27.10
N TYR A 80 -42.90 15.37 28.38
CA TYR A 80 -44.28 15.51 28.85
C TYR A 80 -44.49 16.89 29.47
N ASP A 81 -45.68 17.47 29.30
CA ASP A 81 -46.14 18.62 30.09
C ASP A 81 -46.52 18.20 31.52
N ARG A 82 -46.72 19.18 32.41
CA ARG A 82 -47.15 18.99 33.81
C ARG A 82 -48.49 18.27 33.96
N TYR A 83 -49.31 18.27 32.92
CA TYR A 83 -50.58 17.53 32.86
C TYR A 83 -50.44 16.14 32.23
N GLY A 84 -49.21 15.68 31.93
CA GLY A 84 -48.94 14.38 31.33
C GLY A 84 -49.18 14.30 29.82
N GLU A 85 -49.47 15.43 29.17
CA GLU A 85 -49.64 15.50 27.72
C GLU A 85 -48.28 15.46 27.01
N LEU A 86 -48.20 14.71 25.92
CA LEU A 86 -46.94 14.45 25.21
C LEU A 86 -46.65 15.60 24.23
N LEU A 87 -45.55 16.33 24.46
CA LEU A 87 -45.18 17.51 23.67
C LEU A 87 -44.13 17.21 22.59
N ALA A 88 -43.28 16.21 22.80
CA ALA A 88 -42.27 15.81 21.82
C ALA A 88 -42.03 14.29 21.86
N GLU A 89 -42.24 13.65 20.72
CA GLU A 89 -41.93 12.25 20.45
C GLU A 89 -40.82 12.09 19.39
N ASN A 90 -40.15 10.94 19.43
CA ASN A 90 -39.17 10.56 18.42
C ASN A 90 -39.88 9.88 17.24
N LEU A 91 -40.26 10.65 16.23
CA LEU A 91 -40.80 10.13 14.97
C LEU A 91 -39.68 9.57 14.09
N THR A 92 -39.80 8.31 13.68
CA THR A 92 -38.85 7.68 12.76
C THR A 92 -39.14 8.09 11.31
N PHE A 93 -38.15 8.66 10.63
CA PHE A 93 -38.24 9.00 9.21
C PHE A 93 -37.38 8.03 8.38
N PHE A 94 -37.93 7.55 7.26
CA PHE A 94 -37.24 6.64 6.33
C PHE A 94 -36.87 7.37 5.04
N GLY A 95 -35.56 7.48 4.78
CA GLY A 95 -35.04 7.99 3.51
C GLY A 95 -34.68 6.85 2.56
N LEU A 96 -35.02 6.99 1.28
CA LEU A 96 -34.61 6.06 0.23
C LEU A 96 -33.27 6.52 -0.37
N TYR A 97 -32.25 5.67 -0.31
CA TYR A 97 -30.94 5.97 -0.87
C TYR A 97 -30.54 4.94 -1.93
N ILE A 98 -30.11 5.43 -3.09
CA ILE A 98 -29.59 4.62 -4.19
C ILE A 98 -28.12 4.98 -4.36
N VAL A 99 -27.24 3.99 -4.21
CA VAL A 99 -25.80 4.14 -4.49
C VAL A 99 -25.53 3.52 -5.85
N PRO A 100 -25.09 4.29 -6.86
CA PRO A 100 -24.98 3.79 -8.24
C PRO A 100 -24.00 2.60 -8.38
N GLU A 101 -23.04 2.47 -7.48
CA GLU A 101 -22.07 1.37 -7.42
C GLU A 101 -22.67 0.04 -6.89
N LYS A 102 -23.84 0.07 -6.25
CA LYS A 102 -24.49 -1.11 -5.66
C LYS A 102 -25.96 -1.17 -6.08
N PRO A 103 -26.41 -2.19 -6.85
CA PRO A 103 -27.80 -2.26 -7.35
C PRO A 103 -28.84 -2.58 -6.26
N LYS A 104 -28.51 -2.43 -4.97
CA LYS A 104 -29.40 -2.72 -3.85
C LYS A 104 -29.95 -1.40 -3.29
N ILE A 105 -31.27 -1.28 -3.29
CA ILE A 105 -31.98 -0.21 -2.61
C ILE A 105 -31.68 -0.30 -1.11
N LEU A 106 -31.15 0.78 -0.53
CA LEU A 106 -30.85 0.86 0.89
C LEU A 106 -31.90 1.72 1.57
N VAL A 107 -32.70 1.10 2.43
CA VAL A 107 -33.58 1.81 3.35
C VAL A 107 -32.82 1.97 4.67
N LYS A 108 -32.47 3.20 5.03
CA LYS A 108 -31.83 3.52 6.30
C LYS A 108 -32.81 4.29 7.19
N PRO A 109 -33.08 3.82 8.43
CA PRO A 109 -33.79 4.63 9.41
C PRO A 109 -32.91 5.82 9.79
N SER A 110 -33.37 7.04 9.53
CA SER A 110 -32.70 8.26 9.97
C SER A 110 -33.15 8.57 11.39
N MET A 111 -32.37 8.13 12.38
CA MET A 111 -32.54 8.58 13.76
C MET A 111 -31.94 9.98 13.90
N ASN A 112 -32.71 11.00 13.52
CA ASN A 112 -32.62 12.36 14.05
C ASN A 112 -33.70 13.24 13.39
N CYS A 113 -34.88 13.29 13.99
CA CYS A 113 -35.72 14.49 13.90
C CYS A 113 -35.23 15.48 14.97
N ALA A 114 -34.06 16.03 14.71
CA ALA A 114 -33.56 17.26 15.33
C ALA A 114 -32.70 17.96 14.28
N MET A 115 -33.33 18.21 13.15
CA MET A 115 -32.79 18.96 12.04
C MET A 115 -33.49 20.31 12.04
N TRP A 116 -33.00 21.23 12.88
CA TRP A 116 -33.01 22.71 12.77
C TRP A 116 -31.98 23.16 13.83
N TRP A 117 -30.81 23.73 13.51
CA TRP A 117 -30.58 24.97 12.76
C TRP A 117 -29.36 24.88 11.84
N ASP A 118 -29.58 24.91 10.52
CA ASP A 118 -29.27 26.01 9.61
C ASP A 118 -30.17 25.86 8.36
#